data_AF-A0A1M6MNU9-F1
#
_entry.id   AF-A0A1M6MNU9-F1
#
_cell.length_a   1.000
_cell.length_b   1.000
_cell.length_c   1.000
_cell.angle_alpha   90.00
_cell.angle_beta   90.00
_cell.angle_gamma   90.00
#
_symmetry.space_group_name_H-M   'P 1'
#
loop_
_entity.id
_entity.type
_entity.pdbx_description
1 polymer ?
#
loop_
_entity_poly.entity_id
_entity_poly.type
_entity_poly.pdbx_seq_one_letter_code
_entity_poly.pdbx_strand_id
1 'polypeptide(L)' 'MANDQNSQRPKIQSHGYNGSEPTRICPKCKQEKPLSEFGFRQMENGEIRNQSWCKDCRSSY' A
#
# COMPACT_ATOMS: atom_id res chain seq x y z
N MET A 1 -25.54 -0.77 16.30
CA MET A 1 -24.39 -0.22 15.57
C MET A 1 -23.50 -1.40 15.22
N ALA A 2 -23.46 -1.84 13.95
CA ALA A 2 -22.57 -2.92 13.55
C ALA A 2 -21.14 -2.40 13.63
N ASN A 3 -20.33 -3.04 14.48
CA ASN A 3 -18.90 -2.77 14.57
C ASN A 3 -18.30 -3.44 13.33
N ASP A 4 -18.16 -2.70 12.22
CA ASP A 4 -17.48 -3.14 10.99
C ASP A 4 -16.01 -3.44 11.30
N GLN A 5 -15.78 -4.60 11.93
CA GLN A 5 -14.48 -5.21 12.06
C GLN A 5 -14.03 -5.53 10.64
N ASN A 6 -13.22 -4.65 10.05
CA ASN A 6 -12.55 -4.85 8.77
C ASN A 6 -11.70 -6.13 8.85
N SER A 7 -12.36 -7.27 8.60
CA SER A 7 -11.77 -8.61 8.65
C SER A 7 -10.92 -8.87 7.40
N GLN A 8 -10.88 -7.91 6.48
CA GLN A 8 -10.16 -8.04 5.22
C GLN A 8 -8.69 -7.71 5.45
N ARG A 9 -7.89 -8.78 5.52
CA ARG A 9 -6.43 -8.69 5.51
C ARG A 9 -5.99 -8.09 4.17
N PRO A 10 -5.33 -6.92 4.15
CA PRO A 10 -4.87 -6.34 2.91
C PRO A 10 -3.81 -7.25 2.27
N LYS A 11 -3.93 -7.51 0.97
CA LYS A 11 -2.90 -8.23 0.23
C LYS A 11 -1.71 -7.30 0.01
N ILE A 12 -0.67 -7.53 0.79
CA ILE A 12 0.57 -6.80 0.75
C ILE A 12 1.43 -7.26 -0.42
N GLN A 13 1.82 -6.33 -1.27
CA GLN A 13 2.82 -6.53 -2.32
C GLN A 13 4.08 -5.71 -1.96
N SER A 14 5.04 -6.36 -1.32
CA SER A 14 6.32 -5.78 -0.92
C SER A 14 7.47 -6.36 -1.76
N HIS A 15 8.53 -5.58 -1.92
CA HIS A 15 9.80 -6.03 -2.51
C HIS A 15 10.81 -6.39 -1.43
N GLY A 16 10.73 -5.73 -0.27
CA GLY A 16 11.65 -5.92 0.84
C GLY A 16 11.00 -5.70 2.19
N TYR A 17 11.84 -5.64 3.23
CA TYR A 17 11.47 -5.36 4.60
C TYR A 17 12.60 -4.55 5.25
N ASN A 18 12.29 -3.38 5.81
CA ASN A 18 13.31 -2.49 6.37
C ASN A 18 13.62 -2.73 7.86
N GLY A 19 13.11 -3.83 8.43
CA GLY A 19 13.24 -4.14 9.86
C GLY A 19 12.02 -3.73 10.70
N SER A 20 11.18 -2.82 10.21
CA SER A 20 9.94 -2.39 10.87
C SER A 20 8.71 -2.72 10.05
N GLU A 21 8.72 -2.38 8.76
CA GLU A 21 7.59 -2.55 7.86
C GLU A 21 8.03 -3.03 6.46
N PRO A 22 7.13 -3.69 5.72
CA PRO A 22 7.43 -4.10 4.36
C PRO A 22 7.69 -2.87 3.50
N THR A 23 8.68 -2.96 2.62
CA THR A 23 9.04 -1.90 1.68
C THR A 23 8.63 -2.28 0.27
N ARG A 24 8.39 -1.26 -0.56
CA ARG A 24 8.11 -1.41 -1.99
C ARG A 24 8.90 -0.36 -2.76
N ILE A 25 9.37 -0.75 -3.94
CA ILE A 25 10.00 0.17 -4.87
C ILE A 25 8.91 0.85 -5.71
N CYS A 26 8.88 2.18 -5.71
CA CYS A 26 7.93 2.92 -6.53
C CYS A 26 8.41 2.90 -7.99
N PRO A 27 7.60 2.44 -8.96
CA PRO A 27 8.03 2.38 -10.36
C PRO A 27 8.20 3.76 -11.01
N LYS A 28 7.61 4.83 -10.45
CA LYS A 28 7.74 6.21 -10.96
C LYS A 28 9.06 6.85 -10.54
N CYS A 29 9.38 6.87 -9.24
CA CYS A 29 10.61 7.49 -8.73
C CYS A 29 11.76 6.51 -8.47
N LYS A 30 11.53 5.19 -8.62
CA LYS A 30 12.50 4.10 -8.41
C LYS A 30 13.12 4.05 -7.00
N GLN A 31 12.50 4.70 -6.03
CA GLN A 31 12.94 4.68 -4.64
C GLN A 31 12.23 3.56 -3.88
N GLU A 32 13.00 2.82 -3.08
CA GLU A 32 12.44 1.94 -2.07
C GLU A 32 11.86 2.79 -0.92
N LYS A 33 10.57 2.58 -0.64
CA LYS A 33 9.89 3.27 0.45
C LYS A 33 9.05 2.28 1.25
N PRO A 34 8.83 2.54 2.55
CA PRO A 34 7.89 1.77 3.36
C PRO A 34 6.49 1.78 2.76
N LEU A 35 5.70 0.73 2.97
CA LEU A 35 4.32 0.67 2.46
C LEU A 35 3.41 1.76 3.03
N SER A 36 3.73 2.31 4.20
CA SER A 36 3.09 3.49 4.75
C SER A 36 3.12 4.68 3.80
N GLU A 37 4.14 4.76 2.93
CA GLU A 37 4.29 5.78 1.90
C GLU A 37 3.55 5.45 0.60
N PHE A 38 3.00 4.26 0.43
CA PHE A 38 2.19 3.89 -0.75
C PHE A 38 0.69 4.02 -0.45
N GLY A 39 0.27 3.68 0.79
CA GLY A 39 -1.14 3.64 1.15
C GLY A 39 -1.89 2.46 0.53
N PHE A 40 -3.16 2.32 0.87
CA PHE A 40 -4.02 1.21 0.48
C PHE A 40 -5.19 1.68 -0.37
N ARG A 41 -5.66 0.81 -1.27
CA ARG A 41 -6.93 0.98 -1.99
C ARG A 41 -7.78 -0.26 -1.84
N GLN A 42 -9.09 -0.05 -1.77
CA GLN A 42 -10.05 -1.11 -1.98
C GLN A 42 -10.27 -1.28 -3.48
N MET A 43 -10.22 -2.51 -3.95
CA MET A 43 -10.55 -2.87 -5.32
C MET A 43 -12.06 -3.12 -5.44
N GLU A 44 -12.57 -3.13 -6.67
CA GLU A 44 -14.01 -3.32 -6.96
C GLU A 44 -14.54 -4.67 -6.43
N ASN A 45 -13.68 -5.69 -6.36
CA ASN A 45 -14.00 -7.00 -5.77
C ASN A 45 -13.92 -7.04 -4.23
N GLY A 46 -13.77 -5.88 -3.57
CA GLY A 46 -13.62 -5.76 -2.12
C GLY A 46 -12.22 -6.08 -1.60
N GLU A 47 -11.24 -6.49 -2.42
CA GLU A 47 -9.88 -6.73 -1.93
C GLU A 47 -9.16 -5.41 -1.60
N ILE A 48 -8.53 -5.34 -0.43
CA ILE A 48 -7.66 -4.21 -0.09
C ILE A 48 -6.22 -4.55 -0.50
N ARG A 49 -5.59 -3.69 -1.30
CA ARG A 49 -4.19 -3.86 -1.75
C ARG A 49 -3.42 -2.56 -1.61
N ASN A 50 -2.10 -2.65 -1.44
CA ASN A 50 -1.26 -1.46 -1.47
C ASN A 50 -1.25 -0.83 -2.87
N GLN A 51 -1.07 0.48 -2.91
CA GLN A 51 -0.95 1.24 -4.15
C GLN A 51 0.33 0.91 -4.91
N SER A 52 0.27 1.03 -6.23
CA SER A 52 1.44 0.83 -7.10
C SER A 52 2.48 1.96 -6.98
N TRP A 53 2.05 3.18 -6.68
CA TRP A 53 2.90 4.37 -6.59
C TRP A 53 2.91 4.93 -5.16
N CYS A 54 4.01 5.57 -4.77
CA CYS A 54 4.05 6.27 -3.49
C CYS A 54 3.10 7.48 -3.51
N LYS A 55 2.66 7.91 -2.32
CA LYS A 55 1.76 9.04 -2.08
C LYS A 55 2.25 10.30 -2.80
N ASP A 56 3.55 10.57 -2.72
CA ASP A 56 4.20 11.69 -3.38
C ASP A 56 4.02 11.65 -4.91
N CYS A 57 4.39 10.51 -5.52
CA CYS A 57 4.23 10.28 -6.95
C CYS A 57 2.77 10.27 -7.43
N ARG A 58 1.84 9.88 -6.54
CA ARG A 58 0.39 9.87 -6.78
C ARG A 58 -0.22 11.27 -6.66
N SER A 59 0.26 12.10 -5.74
CA SER A 59 -0.22 13.48 -5.53
C SER A 59 0.29 14.44 -6.59
N SER A 60 1.36 14.10 -7.30
CA SER A 60 1.91 14.87 -8.43
C SER A 60 1.13 14.65 -9.74
N TYR A 61 -0.18 14.39 -9.68
CA TYR A 61 -1.05 14.21 -10.85
C TYR A 61 -1.97 15.41 -11.03
#